data_AF-A0A7J8IKG2-F1
#
_entry.id   AF-A0A7J8IKG2-F1
#
_cell.length_a   1.000
_cell.length_b   1.000
_cell.length_c   1.000
_cell.angle_alpha   90.00
_cell.angle_beta   90.00
_cell.angle_gamma   90.00
#
_symmetry.space_group_name_H-M   'P 1'
#
loop_
_entity.id
_entity.type
_entity.pdbx_description
1 polymer ?
#
loop_
_entity_poly.entity_id
_entity_poly.type
_entity_poly.pdbx_seq_one_letter_code
_entity_poly.pdbx_strand_id
1 'polypeptide(L)'
;MLNYQGLQHVKIIASDNLWEPISASMLLDPELMKAIDVIGAHYPGTHTVKDAKLTKKKLWSSEDFSTLNNDVGAGCWGRILNQNYINGFMTSTIAWNLVASYYEQLPYGRSGLMTAQEPWSGHYVVEAPIWITAHTTQFTQPGWYYLKTVGHLEKGGSYVALTDGLGNLTIIIETMSHRHSMCIRPLLPYFNVSHQYATFDLKGSFSEIPEMQVWYTKLGKSPERVIFKQLDALWLPDSGGRFTLELREDELFTITTLITGSKGSYPLPPKSKPFPRVYKDDFNVDYPFFSEAPNFADQTGVFEYFMNAEDPGEHRFTLRQVLNQRPITWAADAFNTISIIGDYEWSNVTIKCDVYIETLEKGGVFIAGRVNKGGILIRSARGVFFWIFANGTYRVTGDLAGWVIYAAGPVEVMAQEWYTLTLTIKVAGRRKKIL
;
A
#
# COMPACT_ATOMS: atom_id res chain seq x y z
N MET A 1 0.57 28.22 -13.28
CA MET A 1 1.93 27.97 -12.74
C MET A 1 2.73 27.01 -13.61
N LEU A 2 2.31 25.74 -13.79
CA LEU A 2 3.04 24.73 -14.58
C LEU A 2 3.50 25.24 -15.96
N ASN A 3 2.58 25.80 -16.77
CA ASN A 3 2.92 26.32 -18.10
C ASN A 3 3.94 27.45 -18.07
N TYR A 4 3.88 28.33 -17.06
CA TYR A 4 4.81 29.44 -16.90
C TYR A 4 6.23 28.93 -16.58
N GLN A 5 6.33 27.80 -15.87
CA GLN A 5 7.58 27.12 -15.57
C GLN A 5 8.07 26.18 -16.69
N GLY A 6 7.46 26.19 -17.87
CA GLY A 6 7.86 25.33 -18.99
C GLY A 6 7.48 23.85 -18.83
N LEU A 7 6.51 23.53 -17.97
CA LEU A 7 6.07 22.16 -17.68
C LEU A 7 4.74 21.80 -18.38
N GLN A 8 4.54 22.25 -19.62
CA GLN A 8 3.27 22.02 -20.35
C GLN A 8 2.99 20.54 -20.64
N HIS A 9 4.02 19.69 -20.60
CA HIS A 9 3.90 18.25 -20.77
C HIS A 9 3.32 17.54 -19.53
N VAL A 10 3.37 18.18 -18.36
CA VAL A 10 2.80 17.65 -17.11
C VAL A 10 1.28 17.73 -17.18
N LYS A 11 0.62 16.61 -16.88
CA LYS A 11 -0.83 16.45 -16.94
C LYS A 11 -1.45 16.55 -15.56
N ILE A 12 -2.68 17.05 -15.48
CA ILE A 12 -3.40 17.21 -14.21
C ILE A 12 -4.48 16.13 -14.11
N ILE A 13 -4.39 15.34 -13.04
CA ILE A 13 -5.47 14.47 -12.56
C ILE A 13 -6.20 15.18 -11.42
N ALA A 14 -7.53 15.07 -11.40
CA ALA A 14 -8.35 15.57 -10.30
C ALA A 14 -9.55 14.65 -10.03
N SER A 15 -10.09 14.58 -8.81
CA SER A 15 -9.65 15.24 -7.59
C SER A 15 -9.06 14.27 -6.55
N ASP A 16 -8.76 13.03 -6.95
CA ASP A 16 -8.33 11.96 -6.04
C ASP A 16 -9.29 11.81 -4.85
N ASN A 17 -10.57 11.70 -5.17
CA ASN A 17 -11.66 11.55 -4.22
C ASN A 17 -12.83 10.80 -4.89
N LEU A 18 -14.08 11.17 -4.63
CA LEU A 18 -15.24 10.65 -5.36
C LEU A 18 -15.35 11.25 -6.78
N TRP A 19 -16.21 10.64 -7.61
CA TRP A 19 -16.52 11.16 -8.95
C TRP A 19 -17.11 12.57 -8.95
N GLU A 20 -17.84 12.91 -7.89
CA GLU A 20 -18.40 14.24 -7.69
C GLU A 20 -17.72 14.93 -6.49
N PRO A 21 -17.59 16.27 -6.53
CA PRO A 21 -18.23 17.20 -7.47
C PRO A 21 -17.43 17.50 -8.76
N ILE A 22 -16.27 16.86 -8.96
CA ILE A 22 -15.34 17.24 -10.03
C ILE A 22 -15.93 17.04 -11.43
N SER A 23 -16.66 15.94 -11.64
CA SER A 23 -17.25 15.62 -12.94
C SER A 23 -18.29 16.66 -13.36
N ALA A 24 -19.25 17.00 -12.47
CA ALA A 24 -20.23 18.04 -12.73
C ALA A 24 -19.58 19.42 -12.89
N SER A 25 -18.58 19.74 -12.07
CA SER A 25 -17.88 21.04 -12.11
C SER A 25 -17.22 21.27 -13.48
N MET A 26 -16.58 20.25 -14.06
CA MET A 26 -15.97 20.35 -15.39
C MET A 26 -16.99 20.57 -16.51
N LEU A 27 -18.21 20.03 -16.38
CA LEU A 27 -19.26 20.27 -17.38
C LEU A 27 -19.80 21.70 -17.34
N LEU A 28 -19.71 22.37 -16.19
CA LEU A 28 -20.19 23.72 -15.97
C LEU A 28 -19.11 24.80 -16.20
N ASP A 29 -17.82 24.41 -16.19
CA ASP A 29 -16.69 25.31 -16.35
C ASP A 29 -15.74 24.84 -17.48
N PRO A 30 -15.79 25.49 -18.66
CA PRO A 30 -14.91 25.17 -19.79
C PRO A 30 -13.41 25.35 -19.52
N GLU A 31 -13.02 26.31 -18.66
CA GLU A 31 -11.62 26.53 -18.33
C GLU A 31 -11.10 25.42 -17.40
N LEU A 32 -11.92 24.98 -16.45
CA LEU A 32 -11.63 23.80 -15.63
C LEU A 32 -11.55 22.52 -16.49
N MET A 33 -12.51 22.34 -17.41
CA MET A 33 -12.52 21.23 -18.37
C MET A 33 -11.24 21.19 -19.20
N LYS A 34 -10.71 22.35 -19.60
CA LYS A 34 -9.47 22.46 -20.38
C LYS A 34 -8.22 22.15 -19.55
N ALA A 35 -8.22 22.53 -18.28
CA ALA A 35 -7.06 22.38 -17.40
C ALA A 35 -6.84 20.93 -16.90
N ILE A 36 -7.92 20.15 -16.74
CA ILE A 36 -7.84 18.77 -16.22
C ILE A 36 -7.73 17.77 -17.37
N ASP A 37 -6.77 16.85 -17.30
CA ASP A 37 -6.56 15.81 -18.32
C ASP A 37 -7.26 14.48 -17.96
N VAL A 38 -7.36 14.16 -16.67
CA VAL A 38 -7.86 12.88 -16.14
C VAL A 38 -8.77 13.10 -14.93
N ILE A 39 -9.87 12.34 -14.85
CA ILE A 39 -10.67 12.24 -13.62
C ILE A 39 -10.20 11.01 -12.83
N GLY A 40 -9.61 11.24 -11.66
CA GLY A 40 -9.16 10.21 -10.72
C GLY A 40 -10.15 10.05 -9.57
N ALA A 41 -10.73 8.86 -9.44
CA ALA A 41 -11.62 8.52 -8.35
C ALA A 41 -11.07 7.37 -7.49
N HIS A 42 -11.39 7.38 -6.20
CA HIS A 42 -10.94 6.40 -5.21
C HIS A 42 -12.03 5.37 -4.91
N TYR A 43 -11.64 4.09 -4.82
CA TYR A 43 -12.50 2.96 -4.47
C TYR A 43 -13.88 2.97 -5.16
N PRO A 44 -13.94 3.10 -6.50
CA PRO A 44 -15.18 3.36 -7.25
C PRO A 44 -16.14 2.16 -7.31
N GLY A 45 -15.74 1.00 -6.78
CA GLY A 45 -16.54 -0.22 -6.85
C GLY A 45 -16.82 -0.65 -8.29
N THR A 46 -15.85 -0.46 -9.18
CA THR A 46 -15.94 -0.72 -10.63
C THR A 46 -16.84 0.21 -11.44
N HIS A 47 -17.58 1.12 -10.82
CA HIS A 47 -18.55 1.96 -11.52
C HIS A 47 -18.10 3.42 -11.64
N THR A 48 -18.57 4.09 -12.70
CA THR A 48 -18.45 5.55 -12.86
C THR A 48 -19.84 6.19 -12.94
N VAL A 49 -19.90 7.52 -12.92
CA VAL A 49 -21.14 8.30 -12.98
C VAL A 49 -21.39 8.88 -14.37
N LYS A 50 -22.62 9.35 -14.61
CA LYS A 50 -23.04 9.91 -15.90
C LYS A 50 -22.18 11.10 -16.32
N ASP A 51 -21.95 12.04 -15.40
CA ASP A 51 -21.26 13.29 -15.70
C ASP A 51 -19.79 13.05 -16.06
N ALA A 52 -19.13 12.12 -15.37
CA ALA A 52 -17.78 11.65 -15.70
C ALA A 52 -17.69 11.16 -17.15
N LYS A 53 -18.67 10.36 -17.61
CA LYS A 53 -18.73 9.89 -19.02
C LYS A 53 -18.94 11.04 -20.01
N LEU A 54 -19.79 12.01 -19.66
CA LEU A 54 -20.07 13.18 -20.51
C LEU A 54 -18.85 14.07 -20.71
N THR A 55 -17.92 14.11 -19.75
CA THR A 55 -16.68 14.88 -19.88
C THR A 55 -15.75 14.37 -21.00
N LYS A 56 -15.90 13.09 -21.38
CA LYS A 56 -15.01 12.38 -22.33
C LYS A 56 -13.53 12.38 -21.91
N LYS A 57 -13.22 12.70 -20.66
CA LYS A 57 -11.87 12.59 -20.10
C LYS A 57 -11.52 11.13 -19.87
N LYS A 58 -10.21 10.86 -19.71
CA LYS A 58 -9.78 9.57 -19.17
C LYS A 58 -10.30 9.45 -17.74
N LEU A 59 -10.85 8.30 -17.41
CA LEU A 59 -11.33 7.96 -16.07
C LEU A 59 -10.38 6.92 -15.49
N TRP A 60 -9.84 7.16 -14.30
CA TRP A 60 -8.96 6.22 -13.61
C TRP A 60 -9.52 5.91 -12.22
N SER A 61 -9.39 4.64 -11.80
CA SER A 61 -9.40 4.31 -10.37
C SER A 61 -8.00 4.66 -9.85
N SER A 62 -7.83 5.90 -9.39
CA SER A 62 -6.50 6.45 -9.02
C SER A 62 -6.02 5.97 -7.66
N GLU A 63 -6.92 5.37 -6.88
CA GLU A 63 -6.59 4.62 -5.67
C GLU A 63 -7.61 3.48 -5.46
N ASP A 64 -7.14 2.24 -5.40
CA ASP A 64 -7.97 1.05 -5.22
C ASP A 64 -7.21 -0.04 -4.43
N PHE A 65 -7.75 -1.26 -4.36
CA PHE A 65 -7.18 -2.42 -3.65
C PHE A 65 -7.25 -2.28 -2.12
N SER A 66 -6.23 -1.71 -1.47
CA SER A 66 -6.11 -1.49 -0.01
C SER A 66 -6.49 -2.69 0.88
N THR A 67 -6.41 -3.90 0.35
CA THR A 67 -6.89 -5.13 0.98
C THR A 67 -5.69 -5.99 1.34
N LEU A 68 -5.81 -6.75 2.45
CA LEU A 68 -4.77 -7.69 2.87
C LEU A 68 -4.35 -8.58 1.69
N ASN A 69 -3.05 -8.70 1.46
CA ASN A 69 -2.46 -9.31 0.27
C ASN A 69 -2.46 -10.85 0.23
N ASN A 70 -3.43 -11.46 0.91
CA ASN A 70 -3.69 -12.89 0.81
C ASN A 70 -4.47 -13.23 -0.48
N ASP A 71 -4.90 -14.49 -0.64
CA ASP A 71 -5.65 -14.91 -1.83
C ASP A 71 -6.99 -14.15 -2.00
N VAL A 72 -7.62 -13.66 -0.93
CA VAL A 72 -8.84 -12.82 -1.03
C VAL A 72 -8.51 -11.44 -1.61
N GLY A 73 -7.42 -10.82 -1.14
CA GLY A 73 -6.90 -9.59 -1.74
C GLY A 73 -6.53 -9.78 -3.21
N ALA A 74 -5.84 -10.89 -3.53
CA ALA A 74 -5.50 -11.24 -4.91
C ALA A 74 -6.75 -11.40 -5.79
N GLY A 75 -7.81 -12.03 -5.29
CA GLY A 75 -9.08 -12.15 -6.02
C GLY A 75 -9.80 -10.81 -6.17
N CYS A 76 -9.78 -9.96 -5.14
CA CYS A 76 -10.25 -8.57 -5.24
C CYS A 76 -9.53 -7.84 -6.38
N TRP A 77 -8.20 -7.90 -6.39
CA TRP A 77 -7.36 -7.24 -7.40
C TRP A 77 -7.62 -7.78 -8.81
N GLY A 78 -7.69 -9.10 -8.98
CA GLY A 78 -7.93 -9.73 -10.27
C GLY A 78 -9.29 -9.35 -10.86
N ARG A 79 -10.33 -9.31 -10.01
CA ARG A 79 -11.67 -8.90 -10.41
C ARG A 79 -11.72 -7.43 -10.85
N ILE A 80 -11.19 -6.51 -10.03
CA ILE A 80 -11.33 -5.07 -10.32
C ILE A 80 -10.46 -4.62 -11.48
N LEU A 81 -9.31 -5.27 -11.75
CA LEU A 81 -8.47 -4.96 -12.92
C LEU A 81 -9.23 -5.11 -14.25
N ASN A 82 -10.08 -6.13 -14.37
CA ASN A 82 -10.97 -6.28 -15.53
C ASN A 82 -12.19 -5.36 -15.43
N GLN A 83 -12.91 -5.45 -14.32
CA GLN A 83 -14.25 -4.88 -14.21
C GLN A 83 -14.27 -3.35 -14.10
N ASN A 84 -13.18 -2.71 -13.66
CA ASN A 84 -13.07 -1.25 -13.68
C ASN A 84 -13.24 -0.68 -15.10
N TYR A 85 -12.68 -1.33 -16.12
CA TYR A 85 -12.89 -0.92 -17.51
C TYR A 85 -14.30 -1.29 -17.99
N ILE A 86 -14.73 -2.54 -17.76
CA ILE A 86 -16.01 -3.07 -18.26
C ILE A 86 -17.21 -2.26 -17.73
N ASN A 87 -17.23 -1.99 -16.43
CA ASN A 87 -18.37 -1.37 -15.75
C ASN A 87 -18.26 0.15 -15.69
N GLY A 88 -17.03 0.67 -15.63
CA GLY A 88 -16.73 2.06 -15.30
C GLY A 88 -15.98 2.85 -16.37
N PHE A 89 -15.62 2.23 -17.50
CA PHE A 89 -14.77 2.84 -18.53
C PHE A 89 -13.41 3.32 -18.00
N MET A 90 -12.97 2.78 -16.85
CA MET A 90 -11.71 3.20 -16.25
C MET A 90 -10.54 2.55 -16.97
N THR A 91 -9.61 3.37 -17.46
CA THR A 91 -8.49 2.94 -18.31
C THR A 91 -7.16 2.79 -17.57
N SER A 92 -7.20 2.99 -16.25
CA SER A 92 -6.09 2.70 -15.33
C SER A 92 -6.68 2.40 -13.95
N THR A 93 -6.04 1.50 -13.22
CA THR A 93 -6.35 1.17 -11.82
C THR A 93 -5.03 1.15 -11.05
N ILE A 94 -4.94 1.91 -9.97
CA ILE A 94 -3.71 2.08 -9.18
C ILE A 94 -3.95 1.53 -7.77
N ALA A 95 -3.19 0.50 -7.39
CA ALA A 95 -3.33 -0.12 -6.07
C ALA A 95 -2.66 0.72 -4.97
N TRP A 96 -3.41 1.05 -3.93
CA TRP A 96 -2.81 1.38 -2.64
C TRP A 96 -2.61 0.09 -1.84
N ASN A 97 -1.41 -0.33 -1.47
CA ASN A 97 -0.10 0.29 -1.75
C ASN A 97 0.82 -0.65 -2.55
N LEU A 98 1.97 -0.12 -2.98
CA LEU A 98 2.94 -0.85 -3.80
C LEU A 98 3.47 -2.09 -3.08
N VAL A 99 4.02 -1.89 -1.88
CA VAL A 99 4.64 -2.93 -1.05
C VAL A 99 4.41 -2.62 0.42
N ALA A 100 4.05 -3.64 1.20
CA ALA A 100 3.92 -3.52 2.64
C ALA A 100 5.30 -3.56 3.29
N SER A 101 5.93 -2.38 3.38
CA SER A 101 7.22 -2.13 4.05
C SER A 101 7.06 -1.18 5.24
N TYR A 102 6.06 -1.47 6.07
CA TYR A 102 5.74 -0.78 7.31
C TYR A 102 5.34 -1.83 8.35
N TYR A 103 5.46 -1.51 9.64
CA TYR A 103 5.09 -2.44 10.71
C TYR A 103 3.65 -2.92 10.55
N GLU A 104 3.45 -4.25 10.57
CA GLU A 104 2.15 -4.88 10.26
C GLU A 104 1.02 -4.42 11.19
N GLN A 105 1.33 -4.04 12.42
CA GLN A 105 0.34 -3.58 13.41
C GLN A 105 -0.08 -2.11 13.21
N LEU A 106 0.55 -1.39 12.27
CA LEU A 106 0.03 -0.11 11.80
C LEU A 106 -1.25 -0.31 10.99
N PRO A 107 -2.10 0.74 10.84
CA PRO A 107 -3.32 0.65 10.06
C PRO A 107 -3.08 0.07 8.66
N TYR A 108 -3.93 -0.89 8.27
CA TYR A 108 -3.86 -1.60 6.99
C TYR A 108 -2.55 -2.40 6.80
N GLY A 109 -2.06 -3.06 7.85
CA GLY A 109 -0.98 -4.04 7.78
C GLY A 109 -1.11 -4.99 6.60
N ARG A 110 -0.01 -5.16 5.85
CA ARG A 110 0.07 -6.08 4.70
C ARG A 110 -0.95 -5.83 3.58
N SER A 111 -1.38 -4.59 3.37
CA SER A 111 -2.25 -4.20 2.25
C SER A 111 -1.48 -3.73 1.00
N GLY A 112 -0.26 -4.24 0.77
CA GLY A 112 0.55 -3.96 -0.41
C GLY A 112 0.56 -5.12 -1.41
N LEU A 113 0.94 -4.92 -2.68
CA LEU A 113 0.96 -6.03 -3.66
C LEU A 113 1.89 -7.19 -3.27
N MET A 114 2.92 -6.90 -2.47
CA MET A 114 3.79 -7.88 -1.79
C MET A 114 4.16 -7.40 -0.38
N THR A 115 4.86 -8.24 0.39
CA THR A 115 5.27 -7.95 1.78
C THR A 115 6.80 -7.91 1.90
N ALA A 116 7.36 -6.82 2.44
CA ALA A 116 8.80 -6.67 2.69
C ALA A 116 9.03 -5.80 3.94
N GLN A 117 8.55 -6.29 5.10
CA GLN A 117 8.46 -5.56 6.35
C GLN A 117 9.56 -5.93 7.38
N GLU A 118 10.57 -6.71 6.99
CA GLU A 118 11.64 -7.17 7.88
C GLU A 118 13.05 -6.87 7.32
N PRO A 119 13.44 -5.59 7.19
CA PRO A 119 14.77 -5.23 6.69
C PRO A 119 15.91 -5.85 7.52
N TRP A 120 15.71 -6.07 8.82
CA TRP A 120 16.70 -6.70 9.72
C TRP A 120 16.93 -8.20 9.46
N SER A 121 15.98 -8.90 8.82
CA SER A 121 16.12 -10.32 8.49
C SER A 121 16.41 -10.54 7.00
N GLY A 122 16.04 -9.59 6.15
CA GLY A 122 16.03 -9.72 4.69
C GLY A 122 14.85 -10.54 4.16
N HIS A 123 13.90 -10.92 5.02
CA HIS A 123 12.71 -11.66 4.62
C HIS A 123 11.72 -10.78 3.85
N TYR A 124 11.18 -11.35 2.77
CA TYR A 124 10.06 -10.81 2.03
C TYR A 124 9.18 -11.94 1.50
N VAL A 125 7.96 -11.61 1.11
CA VAL A 125 7.01 -12.55 0.52
C VAL A 125 6.49 -11.98 -0.79
N VAL A 126 6.72 -12.71 -1.88
CA VAL A 126 6.09 -12.42 -3.18
C VAL A 126 4.67 -12.98 -3.16
N GLU A 127 3.72 -12.11 -2.85
CA GLU A 127 2.33 -12.48 -2.65
C GLU A 127 1.57 -12.67 -3.98
N ALA A 128 0.39 -13.28 -3.92
CA ALA A 128 -0.43 -13.53 -5.10
C ALA A 128 -0.79 -12.27 -5.93
N PRO A 129 -1.04 -11.07 -5.33
CA PRO A 129 -1.33 -9.87 -6.12
C PRO A 129 -0.23 -9.46 -7.12
N ILE A 130 1.04 -9.80 -6.88
CA ILE A 130 2.12 -9.59 -7.88
C ILE A 130 1.81 -10.34 -9.17
N TRP A 131 1.40 -11.60 -9.03
CA TRP A 131 1.14 -12.49 -10.16
C TRP A 131 -0.18 -12.18 -10.85
N ILE A 132 -1.19 -11.75 -10.09
CA ILE A 132 -2.42 -11.19 -10.65
C ILE A 132 -2.10 -9.93 -11.48
N THR A 133 -1.20 -9.07 -11.00
CA THR A 133 -0.74 -7.89 -11.75
C THR A 133 -0.02 -8.30 -13.05
N ALA A 134 0.77 -9.38 -13.03
CA ALA A 134 1.52 -9.87 -14.18
C ALA A 134 0.61 -10.34 -15.34
N HIS A 135 -0.57 -10.90 -15.04
CA HIS A 135 -1.57 -11.30 -16.04
C HIS A 135 -2.04 -10.15 -16.95
N THR A 136 -1.94 -8.91 -16.49
CA THR A 136 -2.22 -7.72 -17.32
C THR A 136 -0.94 -7.05 -17.78
N THR A 137 -0.02 -6.75 -16.86
CA THR A 137 1.12 -5.84 -17.11
C THR A 137 2.23 -6.43 -17.97
N GLN A 138 2.41 -7.76 -18.02
CA GLN A 138 3.38 -8.35 -18.95
C GLN A 138 2.88 -8.38 -20.40
N PHE A 139 1.58 -8.23 -20.61
CA PHE A 139 0.93 -8.50 -21.90
C PHE A 139 0.15 -7.30 -22.45
N THR A 140 0.31 -6.14 -21.83
CA THR A 140 -0.30 -4.86 -22.25
C THR A 140 0.67 -3.72 -21.93
N GLN A 141 0.53 -2.59 -22.63
CA GLN A 141 1.29 -1.37 -22.37
C GLN A 141 0.39 -0.13 -22.49
N PRO A 142 0.71 0.98 -21.79
CA PRO A 142 0.07 2.27 -22.07
C PRO A 142 0.16 2.61 -23.56
N GLY A 143 -0.98 2.92 -24.17
CA GLY A 143 -1.11 3.14 -25.62
C GLY A 143 -1.85 2.03 -26.36
N TRP A 144 -1.99 0.85 -25.75
CA TRP A 144 -2.89 -0.20 -26.26
C TRP A 144 -4.35 0.22 -26.14
N TYR A 145 -5.19 -0.38 -26.98
CA TYR A 145 -6.62 -0.13 -27.02
C TYR A 145 -7.39 -1.37 -26.58
N TYR A 146 -8.35 -1.17 -25.68
CA TYR A 146 -9.38 -2.17 -25.43
C TYR A 146 -10.26 -2.35 -26.67
N LEU A 147 -10.63 -3.60 -26.96
CA LEU A 147 -11.66 -3.89 -27.95
C LEU A 147 -13.03 -3.46 -27.42
N LYS A 148 -13.98 -3.26 -28.35
CA LYS A 148 -15.39 -3.02 -27.98
C LYS A 148 -16.07 -4.28 -27.41
N THR A 149 -15.54 -5.45 -27.73
CA THR A 149 -16.06 -6.78 -27.35
C THR A 149 -15.41 -7.24 -26.06
N VAL A 150 -15.76 -6.57 -24.95
CA VAL A 150 -15.41 -6.97 -23.58
C VAL A 150 -16.70 -7.16 -22.79
N GLY A 151 -16.68 -7.91 -21.70
CA GLY A 151 -17.90 -8.09 -20.92
C GLY A 151 -17.82 -9.13 -19.81
N HIS A 152 -19.00 -9.43 -19.27
CA HIS A 152 -19.20 -10.46 -18.25
C HIS A 152 -19.43 -11.82 -18.89
N LEU A 153 -19.02 -12.88 -18.20
CA LEU A 153 -19.29 -14.26 -18.56
C LEU A 153 -20.70 -14.67 -18.08
N GLU A 154 -21.31 -15.65 -18.76
CA GLU A 154 -22.70 -16.05 -18.53
C GLU A 154 -22.94 -16.54 -17.10
N LYS A 155 -22.02 -17.33 -16.54
CA LYS A 155 -22.14 -17.90 -15.20
C LYS A 155 -21.21 -17.24 -14.18
N GLY A 156 -20.92 -15.94 -14.38
CA GLY A 156 -20.09 -15.12 -13.48
C GLY A 156 -18.62 -15.07 -13.89
N GLY A 157 -17.95 -13.97 -13.53
CA GLY A 157 -16.63 -13.62 -14.05
C GLY A 157 -16.70 -12.66 -15.25
N SER A 158 -15.55 -12.27 -15.78
CA SER A 158 -15.45 -11.29 -16.85
C SER A 158 -14.24 -11.51 -17.75
N TYR A 159 -14.26 -10.89 -18.92
CA TYR A 159 -13.13 -10.88 -19.86
C TYR A 159 -12.93 -9.51 -20.48
N VAL A 160 -11.66 -9.16 -20.67
CA VAL A 160 -11.23 -8.02 -21.47
C VAL A 160 -10.30 -8.46 -22.58
N ALA A 161 -10.26 -7.70 -23.67
CA ALA A 161 -9.35 -7.93 -24.79
C ALA A 161 -8.74 -6.60 -25.23
N LEU A 162 -7.44 -6.60 -25.51
CA LEU A 162 -6.67 -5.43 -25.90
C LEU A 162 -5.76 -5.74 -27.09
N THR A 163 -5.49 -4.72 -27.91
CA THR A 163 -4.57 -4.78 -29.05
C THR A 163 -3.66 -3.55 -29.10
N ASP A 164 -2.45 -3.72 -29.63
CA ASP A 164 -1.52 -2.64 -29.94
C ASP A 164 -1.78 -1.99 -31.32
N GLY A 165 -2.66 -2.57 -32.13
CA GLY A 165 -2.88 -2.16 -33.52
C GLY A 165 -1.80 -2.61 -34.50
N LEU A 166 -0.85 -3.44 -34.06
CA LEU A 166 0.22 -4.04 -34.85
C LEU A 166 0.03 -5.55 -35.07
N GLY A 167 -1.16 -6.07 -34.73
CA GLY A 167 -1.53 -7.47 -34.88
C GLY A 167 -1.48 -8.27 -33.57
N ASN A 168 -0.96 -7.70 -32.47
CA ASN A 168 -0.98 -8.40 -31.19
C ASN A 168 -2.36 -8.33 -30.54
N LEU A 169 -2.71 -9.41 -29.85
CA LEU A 169 -3.95 -9.56 -29.10
C LEU A 169 -3.66 -10.15 -27.73
N THR A 170 -4.23 -9.56 -26.69
CA THR A 170 -4.21 -10.08 -25.32
C THR A 170 -5.64 -10.15 -24.79
N ILE A 171 -6.06 -11.32 -24.32
CA ILE A 171 -7.35 -11.59 -23.69
C ILE A 171 -7.10 -11.98 -22.24
N ILE A 172 -7.76 -11.32 -21.29
CA ILE A 172 -7.60 -11.56 -19.85
C ILE A 172 -8.97 -11.92 -19.29
N ILE A 173 -9.08 -13.09 -18.67
CA ILE A 173 -10.34 -13.70 -18.22
C ILE A 173 -10.23 -13.99 -16.74
N GLU A 174 -11.19 -13.54 -15.94
CA GLU A 174 -11.26 -13.79 -14.49
C GLU A 174 -12.61 -14.39 -14.10
N THR A 175 -12.61 -15.32 -13.14
CA THR A 175 -13.81 -15.97 -12.58
C THR A 175 -13.83 -15.88 -11.06
N MET A 176 -13.45 -14.73 -10.52
CA MET A 176 -13.30 -14.55 -9.08
C MET A 176 -14.64 -14.68 -8.34
N SER A 177 -14.73 -15.61 -7.40
CA SER A 177 -15.92 -15.83 -6.59
C SER A 177 -16.17 -14.66 -5.64
N HIS A 178 -17.43 -14.44 -5.23
CA HIS A 178 -17.76 -13.38 -4.27
C HIS A 178 -16.96 -13.52 -2.98
N ARG A 179 -16.92 -14.73 -2.41
CA ARG A 179 -16.28 -15.02 -1.12
C ARG A 179 -14.76 -14.78 -1.13
N HIS A 180 -14.09 -15.02 -2.26
CA HIS A 180 -12.64 -14.89 -2.37
C HIS A 180 -12.20 -13.64 -3.15
N SER A 181 -13.08 -12.64 -3.32
CA SER A 181 -12.73 -11.39 -4.01
C SER A 181 -13.30 -10.11 -3.38
N MET A 182 -13.63 -10.19 -2.08
CA MET A 182 -14.08 -9.04 -1.31
C MET A 182 -12.92 -8.08 -1.08
N CYS A 183 -13.00 -6.90 -1.68
CA CYS A 183 -12.16 -5.76 -1.32
C CYS A 183 -12.66 -5.15 0.01
N ILE A 184 -11.82 -4.38 0.69
CA ILE A 184 -12.25 -3.66 1.91
C ILE A 184 -13.28 -2.54 1.60
N ARG A 185 -13.30 -2.03 0.36
CA ARG A 185 -14.15 -0.93 -0.09
C ARG A 185 -14.52 -1.11 -1.57
N PRO A 186 -15.76 -0.82 -1.98
CA PRO A 186 -16.97 -0.72 -1.15
C PRO A 186 -17.45 -2.11 -0.71
N LEU A 187 -18.60 -2.17 -0.03
CA LEU A 187 -19.32 -3.44 0.18
C LEU A 187 -19.68 -4.05 -1.18
N LEU A 188 -19.34 -5.33 -1.37
CA LEU A 188 -19.64 -6.08 -2.58
C LEU A 188 -20.91 -6.92 -2.37
N PRO A 189 -22.03 -6.61 -3.06
CA PRO A 189 -23.22 -7.46 -3.04
C PRO A 189 -22.90 -8.88 -3.50
N TYR A 190 -23.63 -9.86 -2.99
CA TYR A 190 -23.46 -11.25 -3.39
C TYR A 190 -23.70 -11.41 -4.89
N PHE A 191 -22.85 -12.20 -5.54
CA PHE A 191 -23.04 -12.71 -6.89
C PHE A 191 -22.56 -14.16 -6.94
N ASN A 192 -23.12 -14.93 -7.87
CA ASN A 192 -22.78 -16.33 -8.04
C ASN A 192 -21.74 -16.49 -9.17
N VAL A 193 -20.77 -17.35 -8.96
CA VAL A 193 -19.88 -17.86 -10.02
C VAL A 193 -20.01 -19.37 -10.02
N SER A 194 -20.10 -19.98 -11.19
CA SER A 194 -20.17 -21.44 -11.30
C SER A 194 -19.46 -21.94 -12.55
N HIS A 195 -19.14 -23.24 -12.55
CA HIS A 195 -18.48 -23.90 -13.65
C HIS A 195 -19.19 -23.67 -15.01
N GLN A 196 -18.41 -23.27 -16.02
CA GLN A 196 -18.90 -22.92 -17.35
C GLN A 196 -17.87 -23.22 -18.44
N TYR A 197 -18.35 -23.34 -19.67
CA TYR A 197 -17.50 -23.38 -20.87
C TYR A 197 -17.67 -22.07 -21.62
N ALA A 198 -16.58 -21.34 -21.83
CA ALA A 198 -16.59 -20.09 -22.58
C ALA A 198 -15.96 -20.34 -23.96
N THR A 199 -16.72 -20.08 -25.02
CA THR A 199 -16.23 -20.19 -26.40
C THR A 199 -15.94 -18.80 -26.95
N PHE A 200 -14.71 -18.58 -27.42
CA PHE A 200 -14.26 -17.35 -28.04
C PHE A 200 -14.09 -17.57 -29.55
N ASP A 201 -14.56 -16.62 -30.34
CA ASP A 201 -14.53 -16.63 -31.81
C ASP A 201 -13.81 -15.36 -32.28
N LEU A 202 -12.55 -15.51 -32.68
CA LEU A 202 -11.71 -14.41 -33.14
C LEU A 202 -12.13 -14.03 -34.56
N LYS A 203 -12.60 -12.79 -34.72
CA LYS A 203 -13.10 -12.26 -36.00
C LYS A 203 -12.22 -11.14 -36.55
N GLY A 204 -12.45 -10.80 -37.81
CA GLY A 204 -11.73 -9.72 -38.49
C GLY A 204 -10.24 -10.05 -38.62
N SER A 205 -9.37 -9.08 -38.39
CA SER A 205 -7.91 -9.30 -38.47
C SER A 205 -7.37 -10.33 -37.47
N PHE A 206 -8.13 -10.68 -36.43
CA PHE A 206 -7.69 -11.65 -35.43
C PHE A 206 -8.01 -13.11 -35.82
N SER A 207 -8.82 -13.35 -36.85
CA SER A 207 -9.14 -14.72 -37.29
C SER A 207 -7.94 -15.45 -37.91
N GLU A 208 -6.90 -14.72 -38.28
CA GLU A 208 -5.67 -15.24 -38.87
C GLU A 208 -4.59 -15.59 -37.84
N ILE A 209 -4.85 -15.37 -36.54
CA ILE A 209 -3.89 -15.70 -35.47
C ILE A 209 -3.74 -17.23 -35.38
N PRO A 210 -2.56 -17.80 -35.64
CA PRO A 210 -2.38 -19.25 -35.69
C PRO A 210 -2.13 -19.87 -34.31
N GLU A 211 -1.58 -19.10 -33.38
CA GLU A 211 -1.13 -19.56 -32.07
C GLU A 211 -1.34 -18.49 -31.00
N MET A 212 -1.74 -18.89 -29.79
CA MET A 212 -1.77 -18.01 -28.62
C MET A 212 -1.17 -18.69 -27.39
N GLN A 213 -0.32 -17.95 -26.67
CA GLN A 213 0.26 -18.35 -25.40
C GLN A 213 -0.78 -18.28 -24.29
N VAL A 214 -0.74 -19.22 -23.34
CA VAL A 214 -1.69 -19.32 -22.22
C VAL A 214 -0.99 -19.23 -20.88
N TRP A 215 -1.40 -18.27 -20.06
CA TRP A 215 -0.95 -18.09 -18.68
C TRP A 215 -2.11 -18.30 -17.73
N TYR A 216 -1.89 -19.05 -16.65
CA TYR A 216 -2.94 -19.49 -15.73
C TYR A 216 -2.58 -19.26 -14.26
N THR A 217 -3.57 -18.80 -13.50
CA THR A 217 -3.56 -18.74 -12.04
C THR A 217 -4.86 -19.33 -11.50
N LYS A 218 -4.74 -20.16 -10.46
CA LYS A 218 -5.80 -20.64 -9.58
C LYS A 218 -5.53 -20.16 -8.17
N LEU A 219 -6.37 -19.26 -7.67
CA LEU A 219 -6.32 -18.83 -6.27
C LEU A 219 -6.99 -19.88 -5.37
N GLY A 220 -6.60 -19.89 -4.10
CA GLY A 220 -7.08 -20.85 -3.11
C GLY A 220 -5.94 -21.56 -2.38
N LYS A 221 -6.29 -22.60 -1.61
CA LYS A 221 -5.34 -23.33 -0.78
C LYS A 221 -4.64 -24.44 -1.57
N SER A 222 -3.44 -24.82 -1.11
CA SER A 222 -2.77 -26.03 -1.59
C SER A 222 -3.65 -27.28 -1.36
N PRO A 223 -3.65 -28.27 -2.27
CA PRO A 223 -2.77 -28.43 -3.43
C PRO A 223 -3.27 -27.74 -4.73
N GLU A 224 -4.46 -27.15 -4.74
CA GLU A 224 -5.08 -26.60 -5.96
C GLU A 224 -4.47 -25.27 -6.41
N ARG A 225 -3.75 -24.59 -5.51
CA ARG A 225 -3.13 -23.29 -5.78
C ARG A 225 -2.08 -23.38 -6.89
N VAL A 226 -2.32 -22.66 -7.99
CA VAL A 226 -1.39 -22.50 -9.11
C VAL A 226 -1.22 -21.01 -9.36
N ILE A 227 0.02 -20.53 -9.49
CA ILE A 227 0.27 -19.10 -9.61
C ILE A 227 1.13 -18.84 -10.86
N PHE A 228 0.60 -18.06 -11.80
CA PHE A 228 1.26 -17.58 -13.03
C PHE A 228 2.04 -18.67 -13.77
N LYS A 229 1.38 -19.79 -14.02
CA LYS A 229 1.95 -20.93 -14.74
C LYS A 229 1.62 -20.80 -16.23
N GLN A 230 2.62 -20.88 -17.09
CA GLN A 230 2.40 -21.03 -18.53
C GLN A 230 1.87 -22.45 -18.81
N LEU A 231 0.79 -22.54 -19.56
CA LEU A 231 0.20 -23.79 -20.05
C LEU A 231 0.57 -24.00 -21.53
N ASP A 232 0.14 -25.12 -22.10
CA ASP A 232 0.30 -25.38 -23.52
C ASP A 232 -0.39 -24.29 -24.36
N ALA A 233 0.27 -23.89 -25.45
CA ALA A 233 -0.27 -22.89 -26.36
C ALA A 233 -1.51 -23.41 -27.10
N LEU A 234 -2.43 -22.50 -27.41
CA LEU A 234 -3.59 -22.78 -28.24
C LEU A 234 -3.21 -22.67 -29.71
N TRP A 235 -3.36 -23.77 -30.45
CA TRP A 235 -3.18 -23.82 -31.89
C TRP A 235 -4.54 -23.67 -32.59
N LEU A 236 -4.68 -22.61 -33.40
CA LEU A 236 -5.94 -22.24 -34.07
C LEU A 236 -5.97 -22.38 -35.61
N PRO A 237 -5.04 -23.06 -36.32
CA PRO A 237 -5.05 -23.07 -37.79
C PRO A 237 -6.28 -23.77 -38.38
N ASP A 238 -6.79 -24.83 -37.71
CA ASP A 238 -7.92 -25.62 -38.19
C ASP A 238 -9.27 -25.22 -37.55
N SER A 239 -9.25 -24.34 -36.55
CA SER A 239 -10.45 -23.95 -35.80
C SER A 239 -11.12 -22.67 -36.31
N GLY A 240 -10.52 -21.99 -37.30
CA GLY A 240 -11.01 -20.72 -37.84
C GLY A 240 -11.00 -19.60 -36.80
N GLY A 241 -9.99 -19.57 -35.93
CA GLY A 241 -9.88 -18.58 -34.85
C GLY A 241 -10.80 -18.84 -33.66
N ARG A 242 -11.36 -20.05 -33.53
CA ARG A 242 -12.28 -20.41 -32.44
C ARG A 242 -11.59 -21.30 -31.39
N PHE A 243 -11.84 -21.03 -30.11
CA PHE A 243 -11.41 -21.90 -29.02
C PHE A 243 -12.40 -21.89 -27.85
N THR A 244 -12.35 -22.93 -27.03
CA THR A 244 -13.22 -23.09 -25.85
C THR A 244 -12.38 -23.35 -24.63
N LEU A 245 -12.69 -22.66 -23.53
CA LEU A 245 -12.09 -22.89 -22.22
C LEU A 245 -13.12 -23.45 -21.25
N GLU A 246 -12.71 -24.45 -20.48
CA GLU A 246 -13.38 -24.83 -19.24
C GLU A 246 -12.97 -23.84 -18.15
N LEU A 247 -13.93 -23.20 -17.51
CA LEU A 247 -13.71 -22.17 -16.49
C LEU A 247 -14.37 -22.57 -15.18
N ARG A 248 -13.59 -22.56 -14.10
CA ARG A 248 -14.03 -22.81 -12.72
C ARG A 248 -13.86 -21.55 -11.90
N GLU A 249 -14.35 -21.56 -10.66
CA GLU A 249 -14.24 -20.40 -9.74
C GLU A 249 -12.79 -20.05 -9.41
N ASP A 250 -12.50 -18.78 -9.15
CA ASP A 250 -11.20 -18.27 -8.68
C ASP A 250 -10.02 -18.55 -9.63
N GLU A 251 -10.29 -18.55 -10.94
CA GLU A 251 -9.30 -18.73 -12.00
C GLU A 251 -9.04 -17.41 -12.74
N LEU A 252 -7.81 -17.25 -13.22
CA LEU A 252 -7.38 -16.14 -14.05
C LEU A 252 -6.56 -16.70 -15.22
N PHE A 253 -6.98 -16.36 -16.43
CA PHE A 253 -6.30 -16.71 -17.67
C PHE A 253 -5.83 -15.45 -18.39
N THR A 254 -4.62 -15.48 -18.94
CA THR A 254 -4.20 -14.57 -20.00
C THR A 254 -3.86 -15.36 -21.25
N ILE A 255 -4.52 -15.03 -22.35
CA ILE A 255 -4.33 -15.63 -23.66
C ILE A 255 -3.79 -14.55 -24.58
N THR A 256 -2.59 -14.71 -25.12
CA THR A 256 -1.91 -13.63 -25.83
C THR A 256 -1.06 -14.11 -26.98
N THR A 257 -0.86 -13.28 -28.00
CA THR A 257 0.13 -13.52 -29.07
C THR A 257 1.57 -13.25 -28.59
N LEU A 258 1.74 -12.55 -27.47
CA LEU A 258 3.06 -12.18 -26.96
C LEU A 258 3.78 -13.39 -26.34
N ILE A 259 5.02 -13.62 -26.79
CA ILE A 259 5.90 -14.71 -26.31
C ILE A 259 6.89 -14.26 -25.22
N THR A 260 6.75 -13.02 -24.72
CA THR A 260 7.68 -12.39 -23.78
C THR A 260 7.35 -12.65 -22.30
N GLY A 261 6.23 -13.32 -22.03
CA GLY A 261 5.80 -13.61 -20.66
C GLY A 261 6.84 -14.41 -19.89
N SER A 262 7.05 -14.06 -18.63
CA SER A 262 7.99 -14.79 -17.77
C SER A 262 7.59 -14.72 -16.29
N LYS A 263 7.68 -15.86 -15.61
CA LYS A 263 7.57 -15.91 -14.16
C LYS A 263 8.95 -15.70 -13.53
N GLY A 264 9.32 -14.44 -13.31
CA GLY A 264 10.59 -14.09 -12.67
C GLY A 264 10.80 -14.85 -11.36
N SER A 265 12.00 -15.37 -11.14
CA SER A 265 12.34 -16.17 -9.97
C SER A 265 13.72 -15.80 -9.45
N TYR A 266 13.82 -15.68 -8.14
CA TYR A 266 15.06 -15.46 -7.41
C TYR A 266 15.19 -16.52 -6.30
N PRO A 267 16.40 -16.74 -5.75
CA PRO A 267 16.57 -17.60 -4.58
C PRO A 267 15.61 -17.22 -3.46
N LEU A 268 15.16 -18.21 -2.69
CA LEU A 268 14.29 -17.96 -1.55
C LEU A 268 14.96 -16.98 -0.58
N PRO A 269 14.22 -15.96 -0.08
CA PRO A 269 14.77 -15.05 0.90
C PRO A 269 15.06 -15.77 2.22
N PRO A 270 15.85 -15.13 3.12
CA PRO A 270 15.97 -15.58 4.49
C PRO A 270 14.61 -15.83 5.15
N LYS A 271 14.58 -16.73 6.13
CA LYS A 271 13.38 -16.95 6.94
C LYS A 271 13.07 -15.71 7.78
N SER A 272 11.77 -15.45 7.97
CA SER A 272 11.28 -14.41 8.87
C SER A 272 11.91 -14.52 10.26
N LYS A 273 12.24 -13.37 10.85
CA LYS A 273 12.74 -13.25 12.22
C LYS A 273 12.09 -12.03 12.88
N PRO A 274 11.77 -12.11 14.19
CA PRO A 274 11.33 -10.92 14.94
C PRO A 274 12.42 -9.85 14.94
N PHE A 275 12.03 -8.62 15.27
CA PHE A 275 12.98 -7.51 15.42
C PHE A 275 14.07 -7.86 16.45
N PRO A 276 15.33 -7.41 16.27
CA PRO A 276 16.41 -7.70 17.21
C PRO A 276 16.06 -7.38 18.67
N ARG A 277 16.15 -8.37 19.57
CA ARG A 277 15.87 -8.19 21.01
C ARG A 277 16.77 -7.16 21.68
N VAL A 278 17.95 -6.96 21.13
CA VAL A 278 18.89 -5.90 21.50
C VAL A 278 19.16 -5.12 20.23
N TYR A 279 18.84 -3.84 20.25
CA TYR A 279 19.05 -2.90 19.16
C TYR A 279 19.71 -1.65 19.72
N LYS A 280 20.68 -1.12 18.97
CA LYS A 280 21.34 0.15 19.26
C LYS A 280 21.56 0.87 17.94
N ASP A 281 21.32 2.16 17.96
CA ASP A 281 21.71 3.10 16.91
C ASP A 281 22.37 4.28 17.64
N ASP A 282 23.56 4.67 17.21
CA ASP A 282 24.27 5.85 17.73
C ASP A 282 24.18 7.04 16.77
N PHE A 283 23.51 6.86 15.65
CA PHE A 283 23.29 7.84 14.59
C PHE A 283 24.57 8.41 13.96
N ASN A 284 25.74 7.79 14.19
CA ASN A 284 27.04 8.25 13.71
C ASN A 284 27.23 7.99 12.21
N VAL A 285 26.50 8.73 11.39
CA VAL A 285 26.52 8.65 9.92
C VAL A 285 26.74 10.04 9.33
N ASP A 286 27.93 10.28 8.77
CA ASP A 286 28.33 11.58 8.20
C ASP A 286 27.56 11.92 6.91
N TYR A 287 27.43 10.94 6.01
CA TYR A 287 26.74 11.07 4.74
C TYR A 287 25.71 9.96 4.57
N PRO A 288 24.53 10.07 5.21
CA PRO A 288 23.52 9.02 5.15
C PRO A 288 22.87 8.99 3.75
N PHE A 289 22.59 7.79 3.24
CA PHE A 289 21.92 7.62 1.94
C PHE A 289 20.44 8.05 1.98
N PHE A 290 19.84 8.06 3.17
CA PHE A 290 18.47 8.51 3.44
C PHE A 290 18.51 9.55 4.57
N SER A 291 17.52 10.43 4.64
CA SER A 291 17.50 11.52 5.62
C SER A 291 17.22 11.06 7.05
N GLU A 292 16.62 9.89 7.26
CA GLU A 292 16.20 9.35 8.56
C GLU A 292 16.94 8.03 8.88
N ALA A 293 17.15 7.76 10.17
CA ALA A 293 17.74 6.52 10.65
C ALA A 293 16.82 5.30 10.36
N PRO A 294 17.40 4.12 10.06
CA PRO A 294 16.59 2.97 9.68
C PRO A 294 15.70 2.48 10.83
N ASN A 295 14.54 1.92 10.46
CA ASN A 295 13.53 1.32 11.33
C ASN A 295 12.74 2.30 12.23
N PHE A 296 13.19 3.54 12.40
CA PHE A 296 12.35 4.58 12.95
C PHE A 296 11.23 4.89 11.96
N ALA A 297 10.01 5.00 12.48
CA ALA A 297 8.82 5.26 11.70
C ALA A 297 8.05 6.41 12.36
N ASP A 298 8.17 7.59 11.78
CA ASP A 298 7.51 8.80 12.24
C ASP A 298 5.99 8.70 12.13
N GLN A 299 5.29 8.90 13.25
CA GLN A 299 3.82 8.86 13.31
C GLN A 299 3.20 10.26 13.50
N THR A 300 3.98 11.22 14.00
CA THR A 300 3.67 12.66 14.06
C THR A 300 4.99 13.39 14.28
N GLY A 301 5.25 14.47 13.54
CA GLY A 301 6.59 15.07 13.49
C GLY A 301 7.42 14.49 12.35
N VAL A 302 8.63 14.99 12.19
CA VAL A 302 9.64 14.47 11.26
C VAL A 302 10.98 14.45 12.00
N PHE A 303 11.68 13.32 11.96
CA PHE A 303 12.96 13.07 12.60
C PHE A 303 14.03 12.81 11.54
N GLU A 304 15.13 13.56 11.57
CA GLU A 304 16.19 13.50 10.57
C GLU A 304 17.56 13.30 11.22
N TYR A 305 18.47 12.65 10.52
CA TYR A 305 19.89 12.69 10.86
C TYR A 305 20.34 14.14 10.94
N PHE A 306 21.05 14.48 12.01
CA PHE A 306 21.51 15.84 12.26
C PHE A 306 22.98 15.84 12.69
N MET A 307 23.78 16.60 11.96
CA MET A 307 25.17 16.88 12.33
C MET A 307 25.25 18.24 13.02
N ASN A 308 25.66 18.26 14.29
CA ASN A 308 26.04 19.47 14.99
C ASN A 308 27.55 19.73 14.84
N ALA A 309 27.94 20.65 13.97
CA ALA A 309 29.36 20.98 13.76
C ALA A 309 30.01 21.68 14.96
N GLU A 310 29.22 22.26 15.86
CA GLU A 310 29.70 22.97 17.05
C GLU A 310 30.00 22.02 18.23
N ASP A 311 29.51 20.78 18.18
CA ASP A 311 29.82 19.73 19.14
C ASP A 311 30.86 18.77 18.55
N PRO A 312 32.16 18.91 18.88
CA PRO A 312 33.18 17.96 18.43
C PRO A 312 33.18 16.65 19.25
N GLY A 313 32.30 16.51 20.23
CA GLY A 313 32.22 15.41 21.18
C GLY A 313 31.25 14.30 20.78
N GLU A 314 30.64 13.67 21.79
CA GLU A 314 29.83 12.45 21.63
C GLU A 314 28.51 12.68 20.88
N HIS A 315 28.03 13.92 20.78
CA HIS A 315 26.75 14.26 20.13
C HIS A 315 26.92 15.05 18.83
N ARG A 316 28.06 14.88 18.14
CA ARG A 316 28.26 15.44 16.80
C ARG A 316 27.22 14.97 15.79
N PHE A 317 26.80 13.70 15.87
CA PHE A 317 25.76 13.12 15.03
C PHE A 317 24.60 12.62 15.90
N THR A 318 23.38 12.98 15.51
CA THR A 318 22.17 12.77 16.32
C THR A 318 20.96 12.53 15.42
N LEU A 319 19.82 12.18 16.02
CA LEU A 319 18.51 12.19 15.37
C LEU A 319 17.66 13.32 15.94
N ARG A 320 17.21 14.25 15.10
CA ARG A 320 16.56 15.50 15.52
C ARG A 320 15.15 15.61 14.96
N GLN A 321 14.19 15.96 15.82
CA GLN A 321 12.86 16.34 15.39
C GLN A 321 12.88 17.76 14.79
N VAL A 322 12.48 17.93 13.54
CA VAL A 322 12.70 19.20 12.79
C VAL A 322 11.46 20.08 12.62
N LEU A 323 10.24 19.58 12.88
CA LEU A 323 9.04 20.42 12.77
C LEU A 323 8.93 21.37 13.96
N ASN A 324 8.74 22.66 13.66
CA ASN A 324 8.51 23.72 14.66
C ASN A 324 7.05 24.21 14.67
N GLN A 325 6.21 23.70 13.79
CA GLN A 325 4.78 24.02 13.70
C GLN A 325 4.00 22.80 13.21
N ARG A 326 2.70 22.76 13.55
CA ARG A 326 1.81 21.71 13.06
C ARG A 326 1.57 21.89 11.54
N PRO A 327 1.67 20.82 10.73
CA PRO A 327 1.34 20.88 9.31
C PRO A 327 -0.13 21.20 9.03
N ILE A 328 -0.45 21.49 7.77
CA ILE A 328 -1.82 21.34 7.27
C ILE A 328 -2.09 19.84 7.18
N THR A 329 -2.86 19.31 8.13
CA THR A 329 -2.93 17.87 8.36
C THR A 329 -3.97 17.18 7.49
N TRP A 330 -3.59 16.04 6.88
CA TRP A 330 -4.53 15.11 6.24
C TRP A 330 -5.21 14.20 7.27
N ALA A 331 -4.43 13.65 8.21
CA ALA A 331 -4.91 12.83 9.30
C ALA A 331 -5.12 13.65 10.59
N ALA A 332 -5.55 12.98 11.65
CA ALA A 332 -5.62 13.55 12.99
C ALA A 332 -4.28 13.36 13.74
N ASP A 333 -3.22 14.03 13.30
CA ASP A 333 -1.87 13.89 13.87
C ASP A 333 -1.88 14.23 15.37
N ALA A 334 -1.03 13.60 16.17
CA ALA A 334 -0.95 13.85 17.60
C ALA A 334 -0.53 15.31 17.92
N PHE A 335 -0.71 15.72 19.19
CA PHE A 335 -0.18 17.01 19.65
C PHE A 335 1.31 16.95 19.95
N ASN A 336 1.81 15.77 20.36
CA ASN A 336 3.21 15.51 20.63
C ASN A 336 3.80 14.69 19.48
N THR A 337 5.02 15.01 19.07
CA THR A 337 5.76 14.27 18.04
C THR A 337 6.21 12.91 18.57
N ILE A 338 6.25 11.90 17.71
CA ILE A 338 6.64 10.54 18.06
C ILE A 338 7.09 9.76 16.83
N SER A 339 8.23 9.09 16.98
CA SER A 339 8.69 8.03 16.08
C SER A 339 8.67 6.70 16.83
N ILE A 340 8.20 5.63 16.18
CA ILE A 340 8.13 4.28 16.77
C ILE A 340 9.16 3.36 16.12
N ILE A 341 9.62 2.36 16.87
CA ILE A 341 10.60 1.37 16.42
C ILE A 341 10.41 0.06 17.19
N GLY A 342 10.76 -1.06 16.56
CA GLY A 342 10.98 -2.34 17.23
C GLY A 342 9.95 -3.41 16.91
N ASP A 343 9.62 -4.21 17.92
CA ASP A 343 8.61 -5.28 17.82
C ASP A 343 7.39 -4.91 18.66
N TYR A 344 6.20 -4.95 18.04
CA TYR A 344 4.94 -4.66 18.71
C TYR A 344 4.63 -5.64 19.85
N GLU A 345 5.13 -6.88 19.78
CA GLU A 345 4.89 -7.92 20.79
C GLU A 345 5.74 -7.75 22.07
N TRP A 346 6.64 -6.76 22.11
CA TRP A 346 7.47 -6.51 23.28
C TRP A 346 6.65 -6.07 24.49
N SER A 347 6.70 -6.91 25.54
CA SER A 347 6.11 -6.62 26.83
C SER A 347 7.15 -6.17 27.85
N ASN A 348 8.25 -6.90 28.02
CA ASN A 348 9.34 -6.49 28.91
C ASN A 348 10.42 -5.80 28.10
N VAL A 349 10.65 -4.51 28.35
CA VAL A 349 11.58 -3.70 27.55
C VAL A 349 12.35 -2.74 28.45
N THR A 350 13.61 -2.51 28.11
CA THR A 350 14.43 -1.43 28.67
C THR A 350 14.84 -0.53 27.51
N ILE A 351 14.49 0.75 27.60
CA ILE A 351 14.76 1.76 26.58
C ILE A 351 15.70 2.76 27.20
N LYS A 352 16.79 3.07 26.48
CA LYS A 352 17.78 4.06 26.88
C LYS A 352 18.04 4.98 25.69
N CYS A 353 18.00 6.29 25.90
CA CYS A 353 18.29 7.28 24.88
C CYS A 353 18.88 8.53 25.53
N ASP A 354 19.88 9.12 24.89
CA ASP A 354 20.34 10.46 25.24
C ASP A 354 19.43 11.48 24.54
N VAL A 355 18.98 12.49 25.28
CA VAL A 355 18.02 13.47 24.81
C VAL A 355 18.50 14.88 25.10
N TYR A 356 18.10 15.80 24.24
CA TYR A 356 18.44 17.21 24.31
C TYR A 356 17.19 18.06 24.08
N ILE A 357 16.89 18.98 25.00
CA ILE A 357 15.72 19.87 24.90
C ILE A 357 16.18 21.23 24.42
N GLU A 358 15.84 21.63 23.20
CA GLU A 358 16.29 22.91 22.64
C GLU A 358 15.51 24.13 23.16
N THR A 359 14.22 23.95 23.41
CA THR A 359 13.31 25.06 23.76
C THR A 359 13.35 25.34 25.26
N LEU A 360 13.78 26.55 25.61
CA LEU A 360 13.81 27.06 26.99
C LEU A 360 12.42 27.03 27.63
N GLU A 361 12.37 26.71 28.93
CA GLU A 361 11.21 26.71 29.84
C GLU A 361 10.04 25.76 29.49
N LYS A 362 9.60 25.74 28.22
CA LYS A 362 8.42 25.00 27.76
C LYS A 362 8.75 23.73 26.99
N GLY A 363 10.02 23.50 26.65
CA GLY A 363 10.45 22.31 25.95
C GLY A 363 10.24 21.04 26.77
N GLY A 364 9.98 19.94 26.09
CA GLY A 364 9.83 18.63 26.70
C GLY A 364 10.08 17.51 25.70
N VAL A 365 10.59 16.40 26.20
CA VAL A 365 10.91 15.20 25.42
C VAL A 365 10.52 13.97 26.21
N PHE A 366 10.37 12.83 25.54
CA PHE A 366 10.06 11.58 26.20
C PHE A 366 10.68 10.38 25.50
N ILE A 367 10.84 9.29 26.26
CA ILE A 367 10.99 7.94 25.73
C ILE A 367 9.78 7.11 26.16
N ALA A 368 9.37 6.15 25.33
CA ALA A 368 8.15 5.37 25.59
C ALA A 368 8.29 3.91 25.19
N GLY A 369 7.61 3.03 25.92
CA GLY A 369 7.51 1.61 25.61
C GLY A 369 6.06 1.13 25.61
N ARG A 370 5.81 -0.02 24.94
CA ARG A 370 4.47 -0.60 24.74
C ARG A 370 3.48 0.35 24.06
N VAL A 371 3.96 1.17 23.13
CA VAL A 371 3.11 2.05 22.33
C VAL A 371 2.24 1.19 21.42
N ASN A 372 0.92 1.21 21.61
CA ASN A 372 0.03 0.21 21.05
C ASN A 372 -0.73 0.64 19.77
N LYS A 373 -0.61 1.89 19.34
CA LYS A 373 -1.27 2.40 18.12
C LYS A 373 -0.37 3.40 17.41
N GLY A 374 -0.48 3.43 16.08
CA GLY A 374 0.16 4.41 15.21
C GLY A 374 -0.71 4.77 13.99
N GLY A 375 -0.08 5.36 12.98
CA GLY A 375 -0.71 5.81 11.73
C GLY A 375 -1.87 6.77 11.99
N ILE A 376 -2.97 6.59 11.24
CA ILE A 376 -4.19 7.41 11.39
C ILE A 376 -4.81 7.37 12.81
N LEU A 377 -4.41 6.41 13.66
CA LEU A 377 -4.89 6.23 15.03
C LEU A 377 -3.90 6.72 16.11
N ILE A 378 -2.82 7.42 15.72
CA ILE A 378 -1.73 7.79 16.64
C ILE A 378 -2.20 8.59 17.87
N ARG A 379 -3.23 9.44 17.74
CA ARG A 379 -3.81 10.17 18.89
C ARG A 379 -4.35 9.26 19.99
N SER A 380 -4.69 8.02 19.66
CA SER A 380 -5.20 7.03 20.61
C SER A 380 -4.11 6.14 21.22
N ALA A 381 -2.83 6.43 20.96
CA ALA A 381 -1.72 5.64 21.43
C ALA A 381 -1.64 5.61 22.96
N ARG A 382 -1.60 4.39 23.49
CA ARG A 382 -1.36 4.07 24.90
C ARG A 382 -0.06 3.32 25.06
N GLY A 383 0.51 3.36 26.25
CA GLY A 383 1.81 2.79 26.57
C GLY A 383 2.29 3.28 27.93
N VAL A 384 3.60 3.30 28.13
CA VAL A 384 4.24 3.99 29.25
C VAL A 384 5.19 5.02 28.67
N PHE A 385 4.90 6.29 28.87
CA PHE A 385 5.66 7.41 28.34
C PHE A 385 6.36 8.12 29.50
N PHE A 386 7.68 8.25 29.44
CA PHE A 386 8.49 8.93 30.45
C PHE A 386 9.00 10.27 29.89
N TRP A 387 8.40 11.36 30.39
CA TRP A 387 8.61 12.73 29.96
C TRP A 387 9.52 13.47 30.93
N ILE A 388 10.39 14.31 30.39
CA ILE A 388 11.10 15.37 31.12
C ILE A 388 10.87 16.71 30.43
N PHE A 389 10.85 17.78 31.22
CA PHE A 389 10.55 19.13 30.76
C PHE A 389 11.63 20.11 31.23
N ALA A 390 11.91 21.12 30.43
CA ALA A 390 12.92 22.15 30.69
C ALA A 390 12.61 23.05 31.91
N ASN A 391 11.43 22.91 32.51
CA ASN A 391 11.04 23.60 33.74
C ASN A 391 11.39 22.80 35.02
N GLY A 392 12.23 21.78 34.93
CA GLY A 392 12.65 20.96 36.07
C GLY A 392 11.58 19.99 36.58
N THR A 393 10.73 19.46 35.69
CA THR A 393 9.70 18.47 36.06
C THR A 393 9.73 17.24 35.16
N TYR A 394 9.26 16.10 35.68
CA TYR A 394 9.03 14.88 34.94
C TYR A 394 7.59 14.39 35.07
N ARG A 395 7.14 13.61 34.08
CA ARG A 395 5.86 12.88 34.13
C ARG A 395 6.03 11.47 33.59
N VAL A 396 5.24 10.53 34.11
CA VAL A 396 5.04 9.21 33.52
C VAL A 396 3.56 9.08 33.19
N THR A 397 3.22 8.83 31.93
CA THR A 397 1.82 8.77 31.47
C THR A 397 1.47 7.43 30.83
N GLY A 398 0.17 7.09 30.83
CA GLY A 398 -0.40 5.89 30.21
C GLY A 398 -0.80 6.07 28.73
N ASP A 399 -0.73 7.30 28.23
CA ASP A 399 -1.15 7.70 26.90
C ASP A 399 -0.30 8.87 26.37
N LEU A 400 -0.25 8.99 25.04
CA LEU A 400 0.53 10.00 24.33
C LEU A 400 -0.02 11.43 24.55
N ALA A 401 -1.32 11.58 24.81
CA ALA A 401 -1.94 12.87 25.08
C ALA A 401 -1.63 13.40 26.48
N GLY A 402 -1.10 12.54 27.37
CA GLY A 402 -0.71 12.89 28.73
C GLY A 402 -1.89 13.06 29.68
N TRP A 403 -3.04 12.43 29.40
CA TRP A 403 -4.25 12.55 30.23
C TRP A 403 -4.23 11.62 31.44
N VAL A 404 -3.62 10.44 31.31
CA VAL A 404 -3.51 9.44 32.38
C VAL A 404 -2.12 9.51 32.97
N ILE A 405 -1.99 10.13 34.16
CA ILE A 405 -0.71 10.27 34.85
C ILE A 405 -0.51 9.09 35.80
N TYR A 406 0.61 8.36 35.65
CA TYR A 406 1.06 7.33 36.57
C TYR A 406 1.99 7.87 37.66
N ALA A 407 2.87 8.81 37.32
CA ALA A 407 3.75 9.50 38.27
C ALA A 407 4.11 10.89 37.74
N ALA A 408 4.46 11.82 38.63
CA ALA A 408 5.00 13.13 38.28
C ALA A 408 5.78 13.69 39.47
N GLY A 409 6.75 14.57 39.21
CA GLY A 409 7.53 15.19 40.26
C GLY A 409 8.58 16.16 39.73
N PRO A 410 9.33 16.82 40.63
CA PRO A 410 10.50 17.63 40.25
C PRO A 410 11.67 16.74 39.80
N VAL A 411 12.51 17.27 38.93
CA VAL A 411 13.78 16.66 38.50
C VAL A 411 14.76 17.77 38.09
N GLU A 412 16.06 17.55 38.27
CA GLU A 412 17.09 18.49 37.80
C GLU A 412 17.28 18.33 36.28
N VAL A 413 16.43 19.02 35.52
CA VAL A 413 16.47 19.08 34.05
C VAL A 413 16.22 20.52 33.60
N MET A 414 17.07 21.00 32.69
CA MET A 414 16.93 22.27 31.98
C MET A 414 17.07 22.07 30.47
N ALA A 415 16.77 23.11 29.69
CA ALA A 415 17.01 23.09 28.25
C ALA A 415 18.51 23.28 27.95
N GLN A 416 18.92 22.89 26.74
CA GLN A 416 20.26 23.02 26.19
C GLN A 416 21.33 22.20 26.92
N GLU A 417 20.91 21.10 27.55
CA GLU A 417 21.79 20.11 28.16
C GLU A 417 21.40 18.70 27.72
N TRP A 418 22.38 17.80 27.68
CA TRP A 418 22.20 16.39 27.38
C TRP A 418 21.86 15.59 28.64
N TYR A 419 20.83 14.74 28.54
CA TYR A 419 20.45 13.81 29.60
C TYR A 419 20.28 12.40 29.06
N THR A 420 20.72 11.41 29.82
CA THR A 420 20.44 10.00 29.51
C THR A 420 19.16 9.54 30.21
N LEU A 421 18.10 9.27 29.44
CA LEU A 421 16.89 8.66 29.97
C LEU A 421 16.96 7.14 29.91
N THR A 422 16.46 6.47 30.95
CA THR A 422 16.28 5.01 30.97
C THR A 422 14.89 4.66 31.48
N LEU A 423 14.10 3.97 30.66
CA LEU A 423 12.76 3.47 30.99
C LEU A 423 12.78 1.93 30.99
N THR A 424 12.53 1.32 32.15
CA THR A 424 12.41 -0.13 32.29
C THR A 424 10.96 -0.51 32.59
N ILE A 425 10.36 -1.34 31.72
CA ILE A 425 9.01 -1.85 31.90
C ILE A 425 9.09 -3.37 32.08
N LYS A 426 8.57 -3.87 33.21
CA LYS A 426 8.44 -5.32 33.49
C LYS A 426 7.00 -5.63 33.86
N VAL A 427 6.39 -6.63 33.21
CA VAL A 427 5.08 -7.16 33.64
C VAL A 427 5.28 -7.78 35.03
N ALA A 428 4.48 -7.35 36.02
CA ALA A 428 4.42 -8.04 37.30
C ALA A 428 3.96 -9.49 37.07
N GLY A 429 4.76 -10.48 37.47
CA GLY A 429 4.36 -11.88 37.35
C GLY A 429 3.01 -12.11 38.04
N ARG A 430 2.11 -12.87 37.40
CA ARG A 430 0.91 -13.37 38.08
C ARG A 430 1.36 -14.00 39.40
N ARG A 431 0.98 -13.42 40.54
CA ARG A 431 1.04 -14.15 41.81
C ARG A 431 0.23 -15.43 41.57
N LYS A 432 0.88 -16.59 41.52
CA LYS A 432 0.19 -17.86 41.69
C LYS A 432 -0.54 -17.71 43.04
N LYS A 433 -1.86 -17.57 43.01
CA LYS A 433 -2.67 -17.88 44.19
C LYS A 433 -2.40 -19.35 44.45
N ILE A 434 -1.52 -19.61 45.41
CA ILE A 434 -1.46 -20.91 46.07
C ILE A 434 -2.78 -20.99 46.83
N LEU A 435 -3.67 -21.84 46.34
CA LEU A 435 -4.83 -22.31 47.08
C LEU A 435 -4.36 -23.33 48.11
#